data_AF-A0A955DVA2-F1
#
_entry.id   AF-A0A955DVA2-F1
#
_cell.length_a   1.000
_cell.length_b   1.000
_cell.length_c   1.000
_cell.angle_alpha   90.00
_cell.angle_beta   90.00
_cell.angle_gamma   90.00
#
_symmetry.space_group_name_H-M   'P 1'
#
loop_
_entity.id
_entity.type
_entity.pdbx_description
1 polymer ?
#
loop_
_entity_poly.entity_id
_entity_poly.type
_entity_poly.pdbx_seq_one_letter_code
_entity_poly.pdbx_strand_id
1 'polypeptide(L)'
;PPGDPNLDRALEPPPASTQRTPGFVVKPARDGAVEGVIHDITLRQIDYTDEQYDALAHLVATLCEVLPRIECAAPTDDRGEVLTRTLDAGEFEAFRGVLGHFHVQRNKVDPGPAFDWARIIEAAARLRR
;
A
#
# COMPACT_ATOMS: atom_id res chain seq x y z
N PRO A 1 -13.22 10.79 -46.86
CA PRO A 1 -14.48 11.01 -46.12
C PRO A 1 -14.81 9.81 -45.20
N PRO A 2 -15.30 10.06 -43.97
CA PRO A 2 -14.76 10.95 -42.94
C PRO A 2 -13.67 10.24 -42.11
N GLY A 3 -12.84 11.03 -41.41
CA GLY A 3 -11.86 10.54 -40.45
C GLY A 3 -12.53 9.94 -39.22
N ASP A 4 -11.84 9.00 -38.58
CA ASP A 4 -12.27 8.35 -37.35
C ASP A 4 -12.46 9.40 -36.24
N PRO A 5 -13.70 9.60 -35.74
CA PRO A 5 -13.99 10.61 -34.71
C PRO A 5 -13.33 10.30 -33.35
N ASN A 6 -12.69 9.14 -33.16
CA ASN A 6 -11.96 8.81 -31.93
C ASN A 6 -10.50 9.25 -31.92
N LEU A 7 -9.91 9.63 -33.07
CA LEU A 7 -8.49 10.00 -33.13
C LEU A 7 -8.23 11.50 -32.86
N ASP A 8 -9.28 12.33 -32.88
CA ASP A 8 -9.19 13.78 -32.60
C ASP A 8 -9.54 14.16 -31.14
N ARG A 9 -9.81 13.19 -30.25
CA ARG A 9 -10.07 13.44 -28.82
C ARG A 9 -8.81 13.31 -27.94
N ALA A 10 -7.67 13.67 -28.49
CA ALA A 10 -6.44 13.87 -27.75
C ALA A 10 -6.04 15.33 -27.94
N LEU A 11 -6.33 16.18 -26.94
CA LEU A 11 -5.72 17.49 -26.63
C LEU A 11 -6.63 18.37 -25.74
N GLU A 12 -7.59 17.80 -24.99
CA GLU A 12 -8.11 18.54 -23.84
C GLU A 12 -7.04 18.54 -22.74
N PRO A 13 -6.61 19.71 -22.22
CA PRO A 13 -5.74 19.76 -21.06
C PRO A 13 -6.44 19.02 -19.91
N PRO A 14 -5.70 18.26 -19.08
CA PRO A 14 -6.30 17.59 -17.94
C PRO A 14 -7.06 18.63 -17.09
N PRO A 15 -8.23 18.28 -16.52
CA PRO A 15 -8.96 19.20 -15.67
C PRO A 15 -8.03 19.70 -14.56
N ALA A 16 -8.20 20.97 -14.17
CA ALA A 16 -7.49 21.57 -13.04
C ALA A 16 -7.43 20.60 -11.87
N SER A 17 -6.24 20.43 -11.28
CA SER A 17 -5.90 19.37 -10.31
C SER A 17 -7.07 18.96 -9.42
N THR A 18 -7.49 17.70 -9.49
CA THR A 18 -8.56 17.09 -8.67
C THR A 18 -8.17 16.91 -7.20
N GLN A 19 -7.11 17.58 -6.74
CA GLN A 19 -6.62 17.48 -5.37
C GLN A 19 -7.59 18.20 -4.43
N ARG A 20 -8.22 17.43 -3.53
CA ARG A 20 -9.15 17.95 -2.53
C ARG A 20 -8.47 18.79 -1.44
N THR A 21 -7.16 18.64 -1.28
CA THR A 21 -6.37 19.29 -0.23
C THR A 21 -5.58 20.45 -0.85
N PRO A 22 -5.97 21.72 -0.59
CA PRO A 22 -5.23 22.88 -1.09
C PRO A 22 -3.78 22.85 -0.62
N GLY A 23 -2.83 23.08 -1.53
CA GLY A 23 -1.40 23.12 -1.22
C GLY A 23 -0.74 21.76 -1.03
N PHE A 24 -1.45 20.65 -1.26
CA PHE A 24 -0.85 19.32 -1.23
C PHE A 24 0.16 19.14 -2.37
N VAL A 25 1.37 18.71 -2.02
CA VAL A 25 2.43 18.40 -2.99
C VAL A 25 2.59 16.89 -3.02
N VAL A 26 2.37 16.28 -4.19
CA VAL A 26 2.58 14.84 -4.37
C VAL A 26 4.09 14.58 -4.38
N LYS A 27 4.63 14.28 -3.20
CA LYS A 27 6.03 13.93 -3.01
C LYS A 27 6.13 12.55 -2.34
N PRO A 28 6.87 11.59 -2.93
CA PRO A 28 7.18 10.33 -2.26
C PRO A 28 7.92 10.56 -0.94
N ALA A 29 7.64 9.74 0.07
CA ALA A 29 8.28 9.83 1.39
C ALA A 29 9.78 9.53 1.32
N ARG A 30 10.17 8.51 0.53
CA ARG A 30 11.57 8.27 0.16
C ARG A 30 11.85 8.76 -1.26
N ASP A 31 12.97 9.45 -1.42
CA ASP A 31 13.44 9.89 -2.73
C ASP A 31 13.88 8.69 -3.58
N GLY A 32 13.54 8.73 -4.87
CA GLY A 32 13.89 7.68 -5.83
C GLY A 32 12.92 6.49 -5.81
N ALA A 33 13.29 5.45 -6.56
CA ALA A 33 12.52 4.21 -6.60
C ALA A 33 13.11 3.19 -5.63
N VAL A 34 12.23 2.49 -4.91
CA VAL A 34 12.57 1.38 -4.03
C VAL A 34 12.51 0.08 -4.83
N GLU A 35 13.55 -0.73 -4.71
CA GLU A 35 13.64 -2.06 -5.31
C GLU A 35 13.45 -3.14 -4.26
N GLY A 36 12.74 -4.21 -4.61
CA GLY A 36 12.54 -5.36 -3.72
C GLY A 36 11.84 -6.51 -4.41
N VAL A 37 11.70 -7.63 -3.70
CA VAL A 37 11.18 -8.89 -4.25
C VAL A 37 9.82 -9.24 -3.65
N ILE A 38 8.82 -9.49 -4.51
CA ILE A 38 7.51 -10.04 -4.14
C ILE A 38 7.24 -11.26 -5.02
N HIS A 39 6.87 -12.40 -4.43
CA HIS A 39 6.64 -13.66 -5.18
C HIS A 39 7.80 -14.05 -6.12
N ASP A 40 9.04 -13.86 -5.69
CA ASP A 40 10.24 -14.10 -6.49
C ASP A 40 10.41 -13.14 -7.70
N ILE A 41 9.57 -12.10 -7.81
CA ILE A 41 9.64 -11.06 -8.84
C ILE A 41 10.34 -9.83 -8.27
N THR A 42 11.41 -9.39 -8.93
CA THR A 42 12.05 -8.11 -8.63
C THR A 42 11.20 -6.97 -9.18
N LEU A 43 10.83 -6.04 -8.33
CA LEU A 43 9.99 -4.89 -8.63
C LEU A 43 10.73 -3.61 -8.27
N ARG A 44 10.41 -2.54 -8.99
CA ARG A 44 10.90 -1.19 -8.75
C ARG A 44 9.70 -0.25 -8.67
N GLN A 45 9.51 0.39 -7.53
CA GLN A 45 8.30 1.17 -7.24
C GLN A 45 8.65 2.51 -6.59
N ILE A 46 7.91 3.56 -6.95
CA ILE A 46 8.00 4.87 -6.28
C ILE A 46 7.23 4.80 -4.97
N ASP A 47 7.79 5.40 -3.92
CA ASP A 47 7.20 5.37 -2.59
C ASP A 47 5.87 6.13 -2.49
N TYR A 48 5.10 5.80 -1.47
CA TYR A 48 3.90 6.53 -1.05
C TYR A 48 4.29 7.86 -0.41
N THR A 49 3.36 8.82 -0.36
CA THR A 49 3.58 10.12 0.31
C THR A 49 3.45 9.99 1.83
N ASP A 50 4.01 10.95 2.56
CA ASP A 50 3.88 11.00 4.03
C ASP A 50 2.41 11.03 4.46
N GLU A 51 1.58 11.82 3.78
CA GLU A 51 0.15 11.94 4.06
C GLU A 51 -0.61 10.64 3.80
N GLN A 52 -0.17 9.82 2.83
CA GLN A 52 -0.74 8.50 2.60
C GLN A 52 -0.41 7.54 3.75
N TYR A 53 0.84 7.54 4.21
CA TYR A 53 1.25 6.75 5.38
C TYR A 53 0.48 7.19 6.63
N ASP A 54 0.35 8.49 6.86
CA ASP A 54 -0.35 9.02 8.03
C ASP A 54 -1.84 8.66 8.00
N ALA A 55 -2.51 8.83 6.86
CA ALA A 55 -3.91 8.46 6.71
C ALA A 55 -4.13 6.95 6.94
N LEU A 56 -3.24 6.12 6.39
CA LEU A 56 -3.32 4.66 6.55
C LEU A 56 -3.03 4.23 7.99
N ALA A 57 -2.07 4.85 8.67
CA ALA A 57 -1.76 4.55 10.07
C ALA A 57 -2.95 4.84 11.00
N HIS A 58 -3.65 5.97 10.80
CA HIS A 58 -4.87 6.29 11.54
C HIS A 58 -6.00 5.30 11.26
N LEU A 59 -6.17 4.89 10.00
CA LEU A 59 -7.15 3.88 9.62
C LEU A 59 -6.85 2.53 10.29
N VAL A 60 -5.62 2.04 10.18
CA VAL A 60 -5.20 0.77 10.79
C VAL A 60 -5.37 0.82 12.31
N ALA A 61 -4.93 1.90 12.97
CA ALA A 61 -5.10 2.09 14.40
C ALA A 61 -6.58 1.98 14.81
N THR A 62 -7.44 2.74 14.13
CA THR A 62 -8.88 2.76 14.41
C THR A 62 -9.50 1.37 14.21
N LEU A 63 -9.19 0.69 13.10
CA LEU A 63 -9.74 -0.64 12.83
C LEU A 63 -9.29 -1.67 13.86
N CYS A 64 -8.02 -1.65 14.28
CA CYS A 64 -7.51 -2.57 15.31
C CYS A 64 -8.06 -2.26 16.71
N GLU A 65 -8.49 -1.02 16.97
CA GLU A 65 -9.13 -0.62 18.22
C GLU A 65 -10.62 -1.02 18.24
N VAL A 66 -11.37 -0.70 17.19
CA VAL A 66 -12.83 -0.94 17.14
C VAL A 66 -13.20 -2.38 16.77
N LEU A 67 -12.32 -3.10 16.08
CA LEU A 67 -12.47 -4.52 15.74
C LEU A 67 -11.38 -5.31 16.46
N PRO A 68 -11.59 -5.71 17.73
CA PRO A 68 -10.53 -6.26 18.60
C PRO A 68 -10.00 -7.63 18.17
N ARG A 69 -10.61 -8.24 17.14
CA ARG A 69 -10.09 -9.46 16.50
C ARG A 69 -9.09 -9.16 15.38
N ILE A 70 -8.85 -7.88 15.07
CA ILE A 70 -7.82 -7.46 14.13
C ILE A 70 -6.59 -7.04 14.93
N GLU A 71 -5.51 -7.79 14.78
CA GLU A 71 -4.23 -7.49 15.39
C GLU A 71 -3.51 -6.37 14.62
N CYS A 72 -2.90 -5.44 15.34
CA CYS A 72 -2.06 -4.39 14.75
C CYS A 72 -0.68 -4.96 14.42
N ALA A 73 -0.63 -5.93 13.52
CA ALA A 73 0.56 -6.65 13.10
C ALA A 73 0.47 -7.03 11.61
N ALA A 74 1.61 -7.24 10.98
CA ALA A 74 1.75 -7.83 9.65
C ALA A 74 2.34 -9.24 9.79
N PRO A 75 2.16 -10.14 8.80
CA PRO A 75 2.74 -11.47 8.88
C PRO A 75 4.26 -11.39 8.62
N THR A 76 5.06 -11.91 9.55
CA THR A 76 6.54 -11.84 9.49
C THR A 76 7.17 -13.23 9.47
N ASP A 77 8.41 -13.30 9.00
CA ASP A 77 9.27 -14.47 9.17
C ASP A 77 9.88 -14.53 10.58
N ASP A 78 10.72 -15.54 10.81
CA ASP A 78 11.43 -15.76 12.09
C ASP A 78 12.44 -14.66 12.45
N ARG A 79 12.74 -13.75 11.50
CA ARG A 79 13.62 -12.60 11.70
C ARG A 79 12.84 -11.32 11.98
N GLY A 80 11.49 -11.37 11.91
CA GLY A 80 10.62 -10.22 12.05
C GLY A 80 10.44 -9.42 10.77
N GLU A 81 10.92 -9.92 9.62
CA GLU A 81 10.72 -9.27 8.33
C GLU A 81 9.36 -9.66 7.74
N VAL A 82 8.65 -8.71 7.14
CA VAL A 82 7.34 -9.01 6.54
C VAL A 82 7.49 -10.02 5.40
N LEU A 83 6.68 -11.08 5.44
CA LEU A 83 6.66 -12.09 4.39
C LEU A 83 6.34 -11.42 3.05
N THR A 84 7.04 -11.75 1.97
CA THR A 84 6.80 -11.19 0.63
C THR A 84 6.16 -12.20 -0.33
N ARG A 85 5.43 -13.15 0.25
CA ARG A 85 4.78 -14.28 -0.43
C ARG A 85 3.33 -14.43 0.00
N THR A 86 2.60 -15.25 -0.74
CA THR A 86 1.25 -15.65 -0.35
C THR A 86 1.35 -16.53 0.89
N LEU A 87 0.45 -16.31 1.83
CA LEU A 87 0.27 -17.18 2.99
C LEU A 87 -0.31 -18.52 2.52
N ASP A 88 0.14 -19.62 3.11
CA ASP A 88 -0.54 -20.89 2.91
C ASP A 88 -1.90 -20.90 3.62
N ALA A 89 -2.69 -21.96 3.39
CA ALA A 89 -4.04 -22.04 3.93
C ALA A 89 -4.08 -21.98 5.47
N GLY A 90 -3.12 -22.61 6.15
CA GLY A 90 -3.07 -22.63 7.61
C GLY A 90 -2.61 -21.29 8.17
N GLU A 91 -1.59 -20.69 7.57
CA GLU A 91 -1.13 -19.33 7.90
C GLU A 91 -2.26 -18.31 7.71
N PHE A 92 -2.97 -18.37 6.58
CA PHE A 92 -4.08 -17.47 6.26
C PHE A 92 -5.28 -17.65 7.21
N GLU A 93 -5.62 -18.89 7.56
CA GLU A 93 -6.72 -19.18 8.49
C GLU A 93 -6.39 -18.73 9.92
N ALA A 94 -5.12 -18.81 10.33
CA ALA A 94 -4.67 -18.44 11.67
C ALA A 94 -4.45 -16.93 11.84
N PHE A 95 -3.98 -16.25 10.79
CA PHE A 95 -3.59 -14.85 10.90
C PHE A 95 -4.79 -13.90 11.06
N ARG A 96 -4.61 -12.86 11.88
CA ARG A 96 -5.67 -11.92 12.25
C ARG A 96 -5.25 -10.45 12.13
N GLY A 97 -4.21 -10.14 11.38
CA GLY A 97 -3.69 -8.77 11.26
C GLY A 97 -3.92 -8.09 9.91
N VAL A 98 -3.01 -7.17 9.59
CA VAL A 98 -2.98 -6.38 8.35
C VAL A 98 -2.27 -7.18 7.26
N LEU A 99 -2.91 -7.30 6.09
CA LEU A 99 -2.40 -8.05 4.95
C LEU A 99 -2.32 -7.15 3.70
N GLY A 100 -1.20 -7.23 2.99
CA GLY A 100 -1.08 -6.82 1.60
C GLY A 100 -1.75 -7.83 0.65
N HIS A 101 -2.12 -7.41 -0.57
CA HIS A 101 -2.78 -8.31 -1.52
C HIS A 101 -1.92 -9.50 -1.94
N PHE A 102 -0.59 -9.30 -2.04
CA PHE A 102 0.33 -10.40 -2.33
C PHE A 102 0.28 -11.52 -1.26
N HIS A 103 -0.08 -11.22 0.00
CA HIS A 103 -0.26 -12.26 1.02
C HIS A 103 -1.46 -13.17 0.75
N VAL A 104 -2.42 -12.71 -0.08
CA VAL A 104 -3.69 -13.42 -0.33
C VAL A 104 -3.70 -14.09 -1.70
N GLN A 105 -3.10 -13.47 -2.72
CA GLN A 105 -3.19 -13.92 -4.09
C GLN A 105 -1.83 -13.85 -4.81
N ARG A 106 -1.35 -14.98 -5.35
CA ARG A 106 -0.04 -15.08 -6.03
C ARG A 106 0.09 -14.20 -7.28
N ASN A 107 -1.02 -13.84 -7.93
CA ASN A 107 -1.00 -12.97 -9.11
C ASN A 107 -1.07 -11.48 -8.77
N LYS A 108 -0.97 -11.12 -7.48
CA LYS A 108 -0.93 -9.74 -6.98
C LYS A 108 0.45 -9.44 -6.44
N VAL A 109 0.88 -8.19 -6.60
CA VAL A 109 2.18 -7.73 -6.10
C VAL A 109 2.04 -6.53 -5.17
N ASP A 110 0.87 -5.92 -5.12
CA ASP A 110 0.59 -4.77 -4.30
C ASP A 110 0.43 -5.15 -2.80
N PRO A 111 0.85 -4.28 -1.87
CA PRO A 111 1.27 -2.88 -2.06
C PRO A 111 2.73 -2.71 -2.55
N GLY A 112 3.43 -3.80 -2.84
CA GLY A 112 4.75 -3.79 -3.45
C GLY A 112 5.90 -3.47 -2.50
N PRO A 113 7.15 -3.49 -2.98
CA PRO A 113 8.34 -3.37 -2.14
C PRO A 113 8.54 -1.96 -1.57
N ALA A 114 7.90 -0.94 -2.17
CA ALA A 114 7.96 0.41 -1.64
C ALA A 114 7.00 0.63 -0.47
N PHE A 115 6.14 -0.32 -0.10
CA PHE A 115 5.29 -0.13 1.07
C PHE A 115 6.08 -0.33 2.37
N ASP A 116 6.23 0.73 3.16
CA ASP A 116 6.91 0.69 4.45
C ASP A 116 5.99 0.11 5.54
N TRP A 117 6.05 -1.21 5.70
CA TRP A 117 5.28 -1.94 6.69
C TRP A 117 5.58 -1.50 8.13
N ALA A 118 6.86 -1.34 8.48
CA ALA A 118 7.28 -0.95 9.82
C ALA A 118 6.70 0.41 10.18
N ARG A 119 6.80 1.39 9.27
CA ARG A 119 6.22 2.72 9.46
C ARG A 119 4.73 2.66 9.79
N ILE A 120 3.95 1.86 9.04
CA ILE A 120 2.50 1.74 9.27
C ILE A 120 2.18 1.05 10.59
N ILE A 121 2.76 -0.13 10.84
CA ILE A 121 2.41 -0.93 12.01
C ILE A 121 2.83 -0.22 13.30
N GLU A 122 4.02 0.38 13.32
CA GLU A 122 4.49 1.12 14.50
C GLU A 122 3.71 2.43 14.72
N ALA A 123 3.41 3.19 13.66
CA ALA A 123 2.63 4.41 13.79
C ALA A 123 1.21 4.09 14.27
N ALA A 124 0.58 3.05 13.70
CA ALA A 124 -0.73 2.60 14.14
C ALA A 124 -0.71 2.15 15.61
N ALA A 125 0.30 1.38 16.03
CA ALA A 125 0.45 0.96 17.43
C ALA A 125 0.55 2.14 18.40
N ARG A 126 1.24 3.23 18.02
CA ARG A 126 1.35 4.46 18.84
C ARG A 126 0.06 5.29 18.89
N LEU A 127 -0.78 5.21 17.86
CA LEU A 127 -2.01 6.00 17.74
C LEU A 127 -3.19 5.39 18.50
N ARG A 128 -3.16 4.08 18.77
CA ARG A 128 -4.19 3.36 19.54
C ARG A 128 -4.18 3.85 20.99
N ARG A 129 -5.38 4.06 21.55
CA ARG A 129 -5.58 4.59 22.91
C ARG A 129 -5.90 3.51 23.93
#